data_AF-A0A2J6WRS2-F1
#
_entry.id   AF-A0A2J6WRS2-F1
#
_cell.length_a   1.000
_cell.length_b   1.000
_cell.length_c   1.000
_cell.angle_alpha   90.00
_cell.angle_beta   90.00
_cell.angle_gamma   90.00
#
_symmetry.space_group_name_H-M   'P 1'
#
loop_
_entity.id
_entity.type
_entity.pdbx_description
1 polymer ?
#
loop_
_entity_poly.entity_id
_entity_poly.type
_entity_poly.pdbx_seq_one_letter_code
_entity_poly.pdbx_strand_id
1 'polypeptide(L)'
;MKKIIFLFVLTLFIKSLFASTSVITESYGYACLSEDRTKRQAEEMAINDAKRNAAEKVSTKIKSQTLVEDLKLKNDIVESFASSNVKVIEQEGNWDKEPPAIGDCYKVRIKAEVIPAFDKDKSIENLLINDPSAPLVVNIFTNKKVYKVNDTVKIYIQGNKPFYAKIFYKDSTGQILQILPNPYRSDYHFEGGVIYEVPSARDRFELKIEPPFGEDEIILYASTTELGKIDTESVGAIYKVKTTSKDDLSLSTRGISLKPKTDNTQPIEEFFEKSLKVNVR
;
A
#
# COMPACT_ATOMS: atom_id res chain seq x y z
N MET A 1 -28.84 -43.85 -30.19
CA MET A 1 -27.71 -43.75 -29.24
C MET A 1 -26.78 -42.63 -29.69
N LYS A 2 -26.84 -41.43 -29.08
CA LYS A 2 -25.87 -40.35 -29.29
C LYS A 2 -25.40 -39.91 -27.91
N LYS A 3 -24.13 -40.20 -27.58
CA LYS A 3 -23.49 -39.72 -26.34
C LYS A 3 -23.03 -38.29 -26.59
N ILE A 4 -23.65 -37.33 -25.91
CA ILE A 4 -23.18 -35.95 -25.85
C ILE A 4 -22.14 -35.90 -24.74
N ILE A 5 -20.87 -35.72 -25.12
CA ILE A 5 -19.76 -35.48 -24.19
C ILE A 5 -19.76 -33.99 -23.90
N PHE A 6 -20.17 -33.62 -22.68
CA PHE A 6 -20.11 -32.24 -22.21
C PHE A 6 -18.66 -31.97 -21.78
N LEU A 7 -17.91 -31.25 -22.62
CA LEU A 7 -16.55 -30.82 -22.33
C LEU A 7 -16.61 -29.66 -21.33
N PHE A 8 -16.36 -29.95 -20.05
CA PHE A 8 -16.30 -28.94 -19.00
C PHE A 8 -14.98 -28.18 -19.14
N VAL A 9 -15.02 -27.01 -19.79
CA VAL A 9 -13.88 -26.09 -19.86
C VAL A 9 -13.74 -25.43 -18.49
N LEU A 10 -12.81 -25.93 -17.69
CA LEU A 10 -12.40 -25.34 -16.41
C LEU A 10 -11.64 -24.04 -16.71
N THR A 11 -12.34 -22.91 -16.67
CA THR A 11 -11.71 -21.58 -16.72
C THR A 11 -10.93 -21.38 -15.43
N LEU A 12 -9.61 -21.57 -15.50
CA LEU A 12 -8.69 -21.16 -14.45
C LEU A 12 -8.72 -19.62 -14.39
N PHE A 13 -9.54 -19.06 -13.50
CA PHE A 13 -9.45 -17.64 -13.14
C PHE A 13 -8.08 -17.43 -12.50
N ILE A 14 -7.11 -16.99 -13.29
CA ILE A 14 -5.86 -16.44 -12.78
C ILE A 14 -6.23 -15.11 -12.11
N LYS A 15 -6.61 -15.18 -10.82
CA LYS A 15 -6.83 -13.98 -10.03
C LYS A 15 -5.48 -13.28 -9.86
N SER A 16 -5.39 -12.06 -10.38
CA SER A 16 -4.20 -11.22 -10.36
C SER A 16 -3.64 -11.09 -8.95
N LEU A 17 -2.32 -11.28 -8.81
CA LEU A 17 -1.58 -10.80 -7.66
C LEU A 17 -1.67 -9.27 -7.67
N PHE A 18 -2.36 -8.69 -6.70
CA PHE A 18 -2.41 -7.24 -6.54
C PHE A 18 -1.16 -6.81 -5.77
N ALA A 19 -0.21 -6.25 -6.50
CA ALA A 19 0.81 -5.39 -5.95
C ALA A 19 0.46 -3.96 -6.38
N SER A 20 0.45 -3.04 -5.43
CA SER A 20 0.17 -1.63 -5.69
C SER A 20 1.21 -0.78 -4.98
N THR A 21 2.06 -0.13 -5.75
CA THR A 21 2.87 0.99 -5.28
C THR A 21 1.99 2.25 -5.30
N SER A 22 2.14 3.11 -4.31
CA SER A 22 1.45 4.40 -4.22
C SER A 22 2.29 5.39 -3.40
N VAL A 23 1.90 6.65 -3.40
CA VAL A 23 2.55 7.69 -2.61
C VAL A 23 1.50 8.44 -1.82
N ILE A 24 1.67 8.53 -0.50
CA ILE A 24 0.80 9.28 0.39
C ILE A 24 1.41 10.66 0.62
N THR A 25 0.62 11.70 0.41
CA THR A 25 1.02 13.08 0.68
C THR A 25 -0.17 13.88 1.15
N GLU A 26 0.12 14.96 1.86
CA GLU A 26 -0.84 16.03 2.06
C GLU A 26 -0.72 17.10 0.98
N SER A 27 -1.86 17.67 0.61
CA SER A 27 -1.99 18.81 -0.29
C SER A 27 -3.14 19.72 0.13
N TYR A 28 -3.12 20.93 -0.40
CA TYR A 28 -4.15 21.94 -0.16
C TYR A 28 -4.79 22.33 -1.47
N GLY A 29 -6.05 22.73 -1.42
CA GLY A 29 -6.76 23.30 -2.54
C GLY A 29 -7.70 24.39 -2.05
N TYR A 30 -8.11 25.23 -2.98
CA TYR A 30 -9.04 26.31 -2.69
C TYR A 30 -9.93 26.58 -3.90
N ALA A 31 -11.13 27.07 -3.64
CA ALA A 31 -12.02 27.59 -4.66
C ALA A 31 -12.98 28.61 -4.06
N CYS A 32 -13.26 29.66 -4.80
CA CYS A 32 -14.14 30.74 -4.37
C CYS A 32 -15.53 30.63 -4.99
N LEU A 33 -16.53 31.11 -4.26
CA LEU A 33 -17.85 31.35 -4.80
C LEU A 33 -17.77 32.37 -5.94
N SER A 34 -18.64 32.18 -6.94
CA SER A 34 -18.87 33.12 -8.03
C SER A 34 -20.37 33.16 -8.32
N GLU A 35 -20.82 34.13 -9.10
CA GLU A 35 -22.24 34.34 -9.40
C GLU A 35 -22.93 33.10 -10.00
N ASP A 36 -22.16 32.27 -10.72
CA ASP A 36 -22.60 31.05 -11.40
C ASP A 36 -22.39 29.76 -10.58
N ARG A 37 -21.87 29.84 -9.35
CA ARG A 37 -21.45 28.65 -8.57
C ARG A 37 -22.14 28.56 -7.22
N THR A 38 -22.57 27.35 -6.90
CA THR A 38 -23.07 26.98 -5.56
C THR A 38 -21.91 26.67 -4.61
N LYS A 39 -22.19 26.73 -3.29
CA LYS A 39 -21.23 26.32 -2.24
C LYS A 39 -20.69 24.91 -2.46
N ARG A 40 -21.57 23.96 -2.78
CA ARG A 40 -21.21 22.55 -3.05
C ARG A 40 -20.24 22.43 -4.23
N GLN A 41 -20.46 23.19 -5.30
CA GLN A 41 -19.56 23.19 -6.46
C GLN A 41 -18.19 23.78 -6.13
N ALA A 42 -18.13 24.86 -5.33
CA ALA A 42 -16.86 25.40 -4.85
C ALA A 42 -16.11 24.39 -3.97
N GLU A 43 -16.78 23.70 -3.06
CA GLU A 43 -16.19 22.62 -2.25
C GLU A 43 -15.62 21.49 -3.12
N GLU A 44 -16.38 21.00 -4.11
CA GLU A 44 -15.90 19.98 -5.06
C GLU A 44 -14.69 20.47 -5.88
N MET A 45 -14.68 21.73 -6.30
CA MET A 45 -13.56 22.32 -7.04
C MET A 45 -12.32 22.46 -6.18
N ALA A 46 -12.45 22.88 -4.91
CA ALA A 46 -11.31 22.94 -3.99
C ALA A 46 -10.72 21.55 -3.73
N ILE A 47 -11.56 20.52 -3.60
CA ILE A 47 -11.11 19.13 -3.46
C ILE A 47 -10.38 18.67 -4.73
N ASN A 48 -10.92 18.98 -5.92
CA ASN A 48 -10.27 18.63 -7.18
C ASN A 48 -8.94 19.38 -7.39
N ASP A 49 -8.87 20.65 -6.98
CA ASP A 49 -7.63 21.42 -6.98
C ASP A 49 -6.60 20.79 -6.03
N ALA A 50 -7.02 20.42 -4.81
CA ALA A 50 -6.15 19.74 -3.85
C ALA A 50 -5.64 18.40 -4.39
N LYS A 51 -6.50 17.60 -5.05
CA LYS A 51 -6.09 16.35 -5.71
C LYS A 51 -5.06 16.57 -6.81
N ARG A 52 -5.28 17.58 -7.66
CA ARG A 52 -4.35 17.97 -8.72
C ARG A 52 -2.99 18.38 -8.12
N ASN A 53 -3.01 19.22 -7.10
CA ASN A 53 -1.80 19.65 -6.39
C ASN A 53 -1.05 18.48 -5.74
N ALA A 54 -1.75 17.45 -5.23
CA ALA A 54 -1.12 16.22 -4.74
C ALA A 54 -0.39 15.45 -5.85
N ALA A 55 -1.04 15.22 -6.99
CA ALA A 55 -0.45 14.52 -8.13
C ALA A 55 0.77 15.26 -8.68
N GLU A 56 0.68 16.58 -8.87
CA GLU A 56 1.78 17.42 -9.35
C GLU A 56 2.99 17.38 -8.39
N LYS A 57 2.72 17.49 -7.07
CA LYS A 57 3.75 17.42 -6.03
C LYS A 57 4.47 16.08 -6.03
N VAL A 58 3.73 14.97 -6.12
CA VAL A 58 4.30 13.62 -6.17
C VAL A 58 5.09 13.41 -7.45
N SER A 59 4.53 13.74 -8.62
CA SER A 59 5.21 13.60 -9.91
C SER A 59 6.54 14.37 -9.94
N THR A 60 6.56 15.58 -9.39
CA THR A 60 7.78 16.39 -9.26
C THR A 60 8.83 15.73 -8.37
N LYS A 61 8.43 15.16 -7.22
CA LYS A 61 9.33 14.42 -6.33
C LYS A 61 9.89 13.17 -7.01
N ILE A 62 9.04 12.36 -7.63
CA ILE A 62 9.49 11.14 -8.32
C ILE A 62 10.47 11.50 -9.43
N LYS A 63 10.18 12.53 -10.23
CA LYS A 63 11.08 13.00 -11.30
C LYS A 63 12.44 13.45 -10.77
N SER A 64 12.51 14.11 -9.62
CA SER A 64 13.76 14.62 -9.06
C SER A 64 14.60 13.54 -8.36
N GLN A 65 13.96 12.52 -7.79
CA GLN A 65 14.64 11.43 -7.07
C GLN A 65 14.99 10.23 -7.94
N THR A 66 14.26 10.00 -9.02
CA THR A 66 14.46 8.84 -9.89
C THR A 66 15.70 9.04 -10.76
N LEU A 67 16.76 8.30 -10.43
CA LEU A 67 18.05 8.30 -11.13
C LEU A 67 18.29 7.01 -11.93
N VAL A 68 17.22 6.24 -12.19
CA VAL A 68 17.22 5.01 -12.98
C VAL A 68 18.01 5.20 -14.28
N GLU A 69 19.01 4.32 -14.49
CA GLU A 69 19.94 4.39 -15.62
C GLU A 69 19.22 4.19 -16.97
N ASP A 70 18.24 3.29 -17.00
CA ASP A 70 17.42 3.07 -18.19
C ASP A 70 16.46 4.26 -18.38
N LEU A 71 16.75 5.06 -19.40
CA LEU A 71 15.97 6.24 -19.77
C LEU A 71 14.51 5.93 -20.10
N LYS A 72 14.23 4.77 -20.71
CA LYS A 72 12.86 4.36 -21.04
C LYS A 72 12.11 4.01 -19.77
N LEU A 73 12.74 3.25 -18.88
CA LEU A 73 12.17 2.89 -17.59
C LEU A 73 11.90 4.13 -16.72
N LYS A 74 12.87 5.05 -16.69
CA LYS A 74 12.71 6.35 -16.01
C LYS A 74 11.52 7.13 -16.53
N ASN A 75 11.37 7.25 -17.85
CA ASN A 75 10.24 7.95 -18.46
C ASN A 75 8.90 7.25 -18.15
N ASP A 76 8.84 5.92 -18.27
CA ASP A 76 7.65 5.12 -17.95
C ASP A 76 7.19 5.36 -16.50
N ILE A 77 8.13 5.46 -15.54
CA ILE A 77 7.82 5.79 -14.14
C ILE A 77 7.27 7.21 -14.01
N VAL A 78 7.95 8.20 -14.60
CA VAL A 78 7.53 9.60 -14.48
C VAL A 78 6.14 9.82 -15.10
N GLU A 79 5.87 9.20 -16.25
CA GLU A 79 4.58 9.27 -16.94
C GLU A 79 3.46 8.58 -16.14
N SER A 80 3.74 7.45 -15.47
CA SER A 80 2.74 6.76 -14.66
C SER A 80 2.29 7.58 -13.45
N PHE A 81 3.19 8.35 -12.83
CA PHE A 81 2.84 9.28 -11.77
C PHE A 81 2.17 10.55 -12.28
N ALA A 82 2.49 11.01 -13.49
CA ALA A 82 1.82 12.15 -14.11
C ALA A 82 0.36 11.85 -14.46
N SER A 83 0.04 10.60 -14.81
CA SER A 83 -1.30 10.10 -15.13
C SER A 83 -1.98 9.38 -13.95
N SER A 84 -1.53 9.64 -12.73
CA SER A 84 -1.96 8.94 -11.53
C SER A 84 -3.43 9.19 -11.14
N ASN A 85 -4.02 8.19 -10.48
CA ASN A 85 -5.31 8.34 -9.81
C ASN A 85 -5.09 8.82 -8.36
N VAL A 86 -5.91 9.76 -7.89
CA VAL A 86 -5.77 10.35 -6.55
C VAL A 86 -6.96 9.98 -5.68
N LYS A 87 -6.70 9.13 -4.67
CA LYS A 87 -7.68 8.70 -3.66
C LYS A 87 -7.54 9.57 -2.41
N VAL A 88 -8.62 10.19 -1.97
CA VAL A 88 -8.65 10.95 -0.71
C VAL A 88 -8.82 9.99 0.46
N ILE A 89 -7.92 10.05 1.43
CA ILE A 89 -7.96 9.25 2.67
C ILE A 89 -8.65 10.05 3.77
N GLU A 90 -8.22 11.29 3.98
CA GLU A 90 -8.76 12.22 4.97
C GLU A 90 -8.91 13.60 4.31
N GLN A 91 -9.91 14.37 4.76
CA GLN A 91 -10.10 15.75 4.33
C GLN A 91 -10.58 16.61 5.50
N GLU A 92 -10.05 17.82 5.58
CA GLU A 92 -10.46 18.86 6.52
C GLU A 92 -10.54 20.16 5.74
N GLY A 93 -11.68 20.83 5.80
CA GLY A 93 -11.86 22.08 5.05
C GLY A 93 -12.81 23.03 5.74
N ASN A 94 -12.57 24.31 5.48
CA ASN A 94 -13.30 25.40 6.07
C ASN A 94 -13.51 26.52 5.05
N TRP A 95 -14.65 27.19 5.18
CA TRP A 95 -14.90 28.44 4.49
C TRP A 95 -14.08 29.53 5.16
N ASP A 96 -13.32 30.27 4.35
CA ASP A 96 -12.56 31.43 4.79
C ASP A 96 -13.55 32.52 5.20
N LYS A 97 -13.52 32.86 6.49
CA LYS A 97 -14.39 33.88 7.10
C LYS A 97 -13.55 34.93 7.84
N GLU A 98 -12.23 34.80 7.83
CA GLU A 98 -11.33 35.63 8.62
C GLU A 98 -10.90 36.89 7.85
N PRO A 99 -10.97 38.09 8.45
CA PRO A 99 -10.51 39.32 7.80
C PRO A 99 -8.98 39.34 7.56
N PRO A 100 -8.50 39.83 6.40
CA PRO A 100 -9.27 40.31 5.26
C PRO A 100 -9.80 39.14 4.43
N ALA A 101 -11.14 38.99 4.38
CA ALA A 101 -11.78 37.96 3.59
C ALA A 101 -11.59 38.29 2.11
N ILE A 102 -10.83 37.47 1.40
CA ILE A 102 -10.69 37.55 -0.07
C ILE A 102 -11.89 36.79 -0.68
N GLY A 103 -13.11 37.27 -0.41
CA GLY A 103 -14.36 36.62 -0.83
C GLY A 103 -14.71 35.34 -0.04
N ASP A 104 -15.87 34.75 -0.36
CA ASP A 104 -16.29 33.48 0.22
C ASP A 104 -15.54 32.33 -0.47
N CYS A 105 -14.34 32.01 0.01
CA CYS A 105 -13.54 30.89 -0.52
C CYS A 105 -13.57 29.69 0.41
N TYR A 106 -13.66 28.50 -0.15
CA TYR A 106 -13.46 27.26 0.58
C TYR A 106 -11.99 26.84 0.46
N LYS A 107 -11.34 26.57 1.60
CA LYS A 107 -10.00 26.01 1.67
C LYS A 107 -10.13 24.58 2.20
N VAL A 108 -9.39 23.67 1.59
CA VAL A 108 -9.37 22.27 2.01
C VAL A 108 -7.93 21.76 2.08
N ARG A 109 -7.64 20.99 3.12
CA ARG A 109 -6.47 20.14 3.25
C ARG A 109 -6.94 18.71 3.05
N ILE A 110 -6.27 17.99 2.16
CA ILE A 110 -6.50 16.56 1.98
C ILE A 110 -5.23 15.78 2.29
N LYS A 111 -5.42 14.59 2.83
CA LYS A 111 -4.43 13.51 2.79
C LYS A 111 -4.82 12.59 1.65
N ALA A 112 -3.94 12.46 0.66
CA ALA A 112 -4.23 11.75 -0.56
C ALA A 112 -3.21 10.64 -0.83
N GLU A 113 -3.71 9.52 -1.33
CA GLU A 113 -2.93 8.44 -1.92
C GLU A 113 -2.92 8.63 -3.44
N VAL A 114 -1.72 8.92 -3.97
CA VAL A 114 -1.44 9.06 -5.39
C VAL A 114 -1.00 7.70 -5.92
N ILE A 115 -1.85 7.09 -6.75
CA ILE A 115 -1.68 5.74 -7.28
C ILE A 115 -1.23 5.88 -8.75
N PRO A 116 0.02 5.53 -9.08
CA PRO A 116 0.53 5.61 -10.44
C PRO A 116 -0.24 4.69 -11.40
N ALA A 117 -0.49 5.18 -12.60
CA ALA A 117 -1.15 4.43 -13.66
C ALA A 117 -0.12 3.59 -14.44
N PHE A 118 0.40 2.54 -13.81
CA PHE A 118 1.26 1.58 -14.53
C PHE A 118 0.45 0.75 -15.52
N ASP A 119 1.05 0.49 -16.67
CA ASP A 119 0.56 -0.51 -17.60
C ASP A 119 0.66 -1.90 -16.94
N LYS A 120 -0.49 -2.54 -16.73
CA LYS A 120 -0.61 -3.81 -16.01
C LYS A 120 0.14 -4.96 -16.68
N ASP A 121 0.49 -4.82 -17.96
CA ASP A 121 1.22 -5.83 -18.72
C ASP A 121 2.74 -5.71 -18.58
N LYS A 122 3.27 -4.62 -17.99
CA LYS A 122 4.71 -4.44 -17.79
C LYS A 122 5.11 -4.88 -16.38
N SER A 123 5.94 -5.92 -16.28
CA SER A 123 6.56 -6.38 -15.04
C SER A 123 7.71 -5.48 -14.57
N ILE A 124 7.41 -4.20 -14.37
CA ILE A 124 8.38 -3.17 -13.98
C ILE A 124 8.94 -3.44 -12.57
N GLU A 125 8.19 -4.08 -11.67
CA GLU A 125 8.63 -4.42 -10.32
C GLU A 125 10.00 -5.11 -10.27
N ASN A 126 10.25 -6.08 -11.15
CA ASN A 126 11.51 -6.82 -11.20
C ASN A 126 12.69 -5.95 -11.67
N LEU A 127 12.41 -4.90 -12.44
CA LEU A 127 13.42 -3.94 -12.89
C LEU A 127 13.73 -2.91 -11.79
N LEU A 128 12.73 -2.56 -10.97
CA LEU A 128 12.89 -1.58 -9.89
C LEU A 128 13.46 -2.17 -8.60
N ILE A 129 13.32 -3.48 -8.38
CA ILE A 129 13.69 -4.10 -7.10
C ILE A 129 15.18 -3.94 -6.73
N ASN A 130 16.04 -3.71 -7.72
CA ASN A 130 17.47 -3.53 -7.54
C ASN A 130 17.90 -2.05 -7.60
N ASP A 131 16.97 -1.13 -7.82
CA ASP A 131 17.26 0.31 -7.94
C ASP A 131 16.76 1.07 -6.70
N PRO A 132 17.66 1.52 -5.80
CA PRO A 132 17.28 2.28 -4.61
C PRO A 132 16.77 3.70 -4.90
N SER A 133 16.96 4.22 -6.10
CA SER A 133 16.46 5.53 -6.54
C SER A 133 15.04 5.47 -7.10
N ALA A 134 14.60 4.30 -7.54
CA ALA A 134 13.22 4.07 -7.99
C ALA A 134 12.22 4.18 -6.82
N PRO A 135 10.91 4.40 -7.08
CA PRO A 135 9.88 4.32 -6.04
C PRO A 135 9.95 3.00 -5.25
N LEU A 136 9.48 3.00 -4.00
CA LEU A 136 9.51 1.83 -3.12
C LEU A 136 8.78 0.66 -3.79
N VAL A 137 9.52 -0.42 -3.96
CA VAL A 137 9.02 -1.72 -4.40
C VAL A 137 9.53 -2.76 -3.42
N VAL A 138 8.61 -3.61 -2.95
CA VAL A 138 8.96 -4.72 -2.07
C VAL A 138 8.54 -6.03 -2.70
N ASN A 139 9.50 -6.92 -2.87
CA ASN A 139 9.23 -8.28 -3.27
C ASN A 139 8.90 -9.13 -2.05
N ILE A 140 7.85 -9.94 -2.14
CA ILE A 140 7.46 -10.94 -1.15
C ILE A 140 7.22 -12.27 -1.85
N PHE A 141 7.88 -13.31 -1.37
CA PHE A 141 7.77 -14.66 -1.91
C PHE A 141 7.96 -15.69 -0.80
N THR A 142 7.67 -16.95 -1.10
CA THR A 142 7.75 -18.04 -0.13
C THR A 142 8.69 -19.14 -0.60
N ASN A 143 9.12 -20.02 0.32
CA ASN A 143 10.03 -21.13 0.00
C ASN A 143 9.48 -22.15 -1.00
N LYS A 144 8.16 -22.22 -1.19
CA LYS A 144 7.50 -23.08 -2.17
C LYS A 144 6.33 -22.34 -2.84
N LYS A 145 6.00 -22.76 -4.06
CA LYS A 145 4.81 -22.28 -4.80
C LYS A 145 3.53 -23.03 -4.43
N VAL A 146 3.68 -24.30 -4.05
CA VAL A 146 2.59 -25.20 -3.66
C VAL A 146 3.03 -25.96 -2.42
N TYR A 147 2.19 -25.95 -1.41
CA TYR A 147 2.42 -26.58 -0.11
C TYR A 147 1.57 -27.82 0.08
N LYS A 148 2.04 -28.72 0.95
CA LYS A 148 1.30 -29.88 1.45
C LYS A 148 1.04 -29.75 2.93
N VAL A 149 0.12 -30.57 3.44
CA VAL A 149 -0.12 -30.70 4.88
C VAL A 149 1.19 -30.96 5.63
N ASN A 150 1.37 -30.29 6.77
CA ASN A 150 2.57 -30.29 7.60
C ASN A 150 3.82 -29.62 7.00
N ASP A 151 3.73 -29.04 5.80
CA ASP A 151 4.83 -28.21 5.30
C ASP A 151 4.99 -26.97 6.18
N THR A 152 6.24 -26.54 6.34
CA THR A 152 6.59 -25.26 6.96
C THR A 152 6.73 -24.18 5.90
N VAL A 153 5.98 -23.09 6.06
CA VAL A 153 6.05 -21.89 5.23
C VAL A 153 7.13 -20.96 5.77
N LYS A 154 8.05 -20.56 4.89
CA LYS A 154 8.98 -19.46 5.12
C LYS A 154 8.67 -18.36 4.13
N ILE A 155 8.57 -17.14 4.63
CA ILE A 155 8.30 -15.92 3.87
C ILE A 155 9.63 -15.18 3.72
N TYR A 156 9.89 -14.69 2.53
CA TYR A 156 11.05 -13.87 2.21
C TYR A 156 10.59 -12.50 1.73
N ILE A 157 11.23 -11.46 2.25
CA ILE A 157 10.97 -10.07 1.88
C ILE A 157 12.26 -9.37 1.46
N GLN A 158 12.19 -8.54 0.42
CA GLN A 158 13.30 -7.73 -0.08
C GLN A 158 12.74 -6.42 -0.61
N GLY A 159 13.25 -5.28 -0.16
CA GLY A 159 12.92 -3.96 -0.70
C GLY A 159 14.06 -3.40 -1.54
N ASN A 160 13.77 -2.46 -2.44
CA ASN A 160 14.81 -1.76 -3.20
C ASN A 160 15.55 -0.67 -2.39
N LYS A 161 14.94 -0.14 -1.33
CA LYS A 161 15.48 0.90 -0.43
C LYS A 161 15.03 0.64 1.02
N PRO A 162 15.60 1.32 2.03
CA PRO A 162 15.15 1.15 3.41
C PRO A 162 13.65 1.45 3.61
N PHE A 163 12.97 0.61 4.39
CA PHE A 163 11.52 0.66 4.56
C PHE A 163 11.06 0.04 5.88
N TYR A 164 9.88 0.43 6.33
CA TYR A 164 9.13 -0.24 7.40
C TYR A 164 8.12 -1.19 6.79
N ALA A 165 7.92 -2.37 7.38
CA ALA A 165 6.91 -3.32 6.90
C ALA A 165 6.13 -4.04 8.00
N LYS A 166 4.82 -4.15 7.81
CA LYS A 166 3.95 -5.00 8.62
C LYS A 166 3.47 -6.17 7.78
N ILE A 167 3.59 -7.38 8.33
CA ILE A 167 3.23 -8.63 7.67
C ILE A 167 2.06 -9.24 8.41
N PHE A 168 1.02 -9.58 7.66
CA PHE A 168 -0.19 -10.19 8.16
C PHE A 168 -0.42 -11.52 7.45
N TYR A 169 -1.07 -12.44 8.15
CA TYR A 169 -1.60 -13.67 7.61
C TYR A 169 -3.09 -13.69 7.83
N LYS A 170 -3.81 -13.92 6.74
CA LYS A 170 -5.24 -14.11 6.74
C LYS A 170 -5.51 -15.57 6.44
N ASP A 171 -6.19 -16.24 7.36
CA ASP A 171 -6.55 -17.63 7.18
C ASP A 171 -7.81 -17.80 6.30
N SER A 172 -8.10 -19.05 5.96
CA SER A 172 -9.30 -19.46 5.23
C SER A 172 -10.63 -19.06 5.89
N THR A 173 -10.66 -18.77 7.20
CA THR A 173 -11.86 -18.28 7.91
C THR A 173 -12.01 -16.76 7.82
N GLY A 174 -10.99 -16.07 7.31
CA GLY A 174 -10.93 -14.62 7.22
C GLY A 174 -10.37 -13.93 8.46
N GLN A 175 -9.89 -14.69 9.45
CA GLN A 175 -9.20 -14.13 10.61
C GLN A 175 -7.84 -13.60 10.18
N ILE A 176 -7.48 -12.41 10.66
CA ILE A 176 -6.22 -11.75 10.36
C ILE A 176 -5.32 -11.76 11.58
N LEU A 177 -4.10 -12.23 11.38
CA LEU A 177 -3.03 -12.32 12.35
C LEU A 177 -1.88 -11.41 11.90
N GLN A 178 -1.38 -10.55 12.78
CA GLN A 178 -0.14 -9.81 12.55
C GLN A 178 1.03 -10.71 12.93
N ILE A 179 1.78 -11.13 11.92
CA ILE A 179 2.99 -11.94 12.05
C ILE A 179 4.18 -11.06 12.40
N LEU A 180 4.22 -9.84 11.86
CA LEU A 180 5.27 -8.89 12.14
C LEU A 180 4.77 -7.43 12.11
N PRO A 181 5.18 -6.57 13.06
CA PRO A 181 5.90 -6.90 14.30
C PRO A 181 5.09 -7.87 15.18
N ASN A 182 5.77 -8.59 16.07
CA ASN A 182 5.16 -9.54 17.00
C ASN A 182 5.66 -9.31 18.44
N PRO A 183 5.09 -9.97 19.47
CA PRO A 183 5.49 -9.77 20.86
C PRO A 183 6.99 -10.00 21.16
N TYR A 184 7.70 -10.74 20.32
CA TYR A 184 9.12 -11.07 20.50
C TYR A 184 10.06 -10.27 19.59
N ARG A 185 9.53 -9.66 18.54
CA ARG A 185 10.25 -8.79 17.61
C ARG A 185 9.40 -7.56 17.29
N SER A 186 9.75 -6.47 17.97
CA SER A 186 9.20 -5.13 17.71
C SER A 186 9.90 -4.40 16.57
N ASP A 187 11.01 -4.91 16.05
CA ASP A 187 11.71 -4.34 14.91
C ASP A 187 11.03 -4.74 13.60
N TYR A 188 10.62 -3.73 12.84
CA TYR A 188 9.94 -3.84 11.55
C TYR A 188 10.53 -2.88 10.52
N HIS A 189 11.76 -2.40 10.75
CA HIS A 189 12.56 -1.67 9.76
C HIS A 189 13.47 -2.65 9.01
N PHE A 190 13.63 -2.42 7.71
CA PHE A 190 14.36 -3.28 6.80
C PHE A 190 15.24 -2.45 5.88
N GLU A 191 16.45 -2.94 5.63
CA GLU A 191 17.38 -2.32 4.69
C GLU A 191 17.04 -2.72 3.24
N GLY A 192 17.35 -1.82 2.30
CA GLY A 192 17.23 -2.11 0.88
C GLY A 192 18.24 -3.17 0.41
N GLY A 193 17.86 -3.97 -0.58
CA GLY A 193 18.69 -5.01 -1.21
C GLY A 193 18.86 -6.29 -0.40
N VAL A 194 18.53 -6.30 0.90
CA VAL A 194 18.68 -7.46 1.78
C VAL A 194 17.42 -8.34 1.77
N ILE A 195 17.61 -9.65 1.69
CA ILE A 195 16.52 -10.64 1.81
C ILE A 195 16.37 -11.04 3.28
N TYR A 196 15.20 -10.80 3.86
CA TYR A 196 14.85 -11.20 5.23
C TYR A 196 13.90 -12.39 5.23
N GLU A 197 14.12 -13.34 6.14
CA GLU A 197 13.26 -14.52 6.36
C GLU A 197 12.31 -14.29 7.55
N VAL A 198 11.04 -14.68 7.38
CA VAL A 198 9.99 -14.65 8.41
C VAL A 198 9.20 -15.97 8.39
N PRO A 199 9.01 -16.65 9.53
CA PRO A 199 9.64 -16.41 10.83
C PRO A 199 11.16 -16.60 10.83
N SER A 200 11.85 -15.77 11.61
CA SER A 200 13.25 -15.93 12.01
C SER A 200 13.35 -16.59 13.39
N ALA A 201 14.56 -16.97 13.82
CA ALA A 201 14.78 -17.55 15.15
C ALA A 201 14.31 -16.64 16.31
N ARG A 202 14.22 -15.32 16.10
CA ARG A 202 13.75 -14.36 17.11
C ARG A 202 12.22 -14.33 17.25
N ASP A 203 11.50 -14.81 16.25
CA ASP A 203 10.05 -14.62 16.13
C ASP A 203 9.23 -15.61 16.99
N ARG A 204 9.82 -16.73 17.41
CA ARG A 204 9.21 -17.75 18.30
C ARG A 204 7.86 -18.31 17.84
N PHE A 205 7.62 -18.34 16.53
CA PHE A 205 6.52 -19.09 15.91
C PHE A 205 7.00 -19.82 14.65
N GLU A 206 6.23 -20.81 14.21
CA GLU A 206 6.40 -21.48 12.92
C GLU A 206 5.08 -21.38 12.15
N LEU A 207 5.14 -21.23 10.83
CA LEU A 207 3.96 -21.30 9.97
C LEU A 207 3.87 -22.71 9.41
N LYS A 208 2.96 -23.52 9.96
CA LYS A 208 2.69 -24.88 9.47
C LYS A 208 1.34 -24.94 8.78
N ILE A 209 1.30 -25.67 7.67
CA ILE A 209 0.05 -25.93 6.96
C ILE A 209 -0.74 -27.01 7.70
N GLU A 210 -1.83 -26.58 8.34
CA GLU A 210 -2.73 -27.44 9.11
C GLU A 210 -4.19 -27.28 8.62
N PRO A 211 -5.07 -28.28 8.84
CA PRO A 211 -6.50 -28.16 8.56
C PRO A 211 -7.19 -27.09 9.44
N PRO A 212 -8.30 -26.47 8.99
CA PRO A 212 -8.98 -26.68 7.72
C PRO A 212 -8.28 -26.00 6.54
N PHE A 213 -8.29 -26.66 5.38
CA PHE A 213 -7.69 -26.10 4.17
C PHE A 213 -8.63 -25.07 3.52
N GLY A 214 -8.06 -23.96 3.07
CA GLY A 214 -8.73 -22.99 2.24
C GLY A 214 -7.73 -22.03 1.61
N GLU A 215 -8.20 -20.85 1.20
CA GLU A 215 -7.32 -19.82 0.66
C GLU A 215 -6.71 -19.00 1.80
N ASP A 216 -5.46 -19.32 2.16
CA ASP A 216 -4.68 -18.48 3.06
C ASP A 216 -3.93 -17.40 2.27
N GLU A 217 -3.79 -16.22 2.86
CA GLU A 217 -3.20 -15.03 2.22
C GLU A 217 -2.18 -14.38 3.15
N ILE A 218 -0.97 -14.15 2.65
CA ILE A 218 0.04 -13.31 3.30
C ILE A 218 -0.10 -11.90 2.73
N ILE A 219 -0.22 -10.90 3.59
CA ILE A 219 -0.40 -9.50 3.22
C ILE A 219 0.77 -8.68 3.77
N LEU A 220 1.44 -7.95 2.89
CA LEU A 220 2.52 -7.05 3.21
C LEU A 220 2.05 -5.61 2.98
N TYR A 221 2.23 -4.77 3.99
CA TYR A 221 2.21 -3.32 3.85
C TYR A 221 3.60 -2.78 4.16
N ALA A 222 4.12 -1.93 3.28
CA ALA A 222 5.43 -1.33 3.42
C ALA A 222 5.36 0.19 3.19
N SER A 223 6.22 0.93 3.88
CA SER A 223 6.34 2.38 3.71
C SER A 223 7.76 2.85 3.97
N THR A 224 8.19 3.95 3.35
CA THR A 224 9.43 4.66 3.70
C THR A 224 9.36 5.34 5.07
N THR A 225 8.18 5.40 5.70
CA THR A 225 7.93 5.92 7.04
C THR A 225 7.20 4.89 7.92
N GLU A 226 7.10 5.16 9.22
CA GLU A 226 6.41 4.26 10.14
C GLU A 226 4.93 4.08 9.77
N LEU A 227 4.50 2.81 9.68
CA LEU A 227 3.12 2.43 9.37
C LEU A 227 2.18 2.67 10.56
N GLY A 228 0.91 2.93 10.26
CA GLY A 228 -0.12 3.23 11.24
C GLY A 228 -0.36 2.16 12.30
N LYS A 229 -0.85 2.59 13.46
CA LYS A 229 -1.18 1.68 14.57
C LYS A 229 -2.39 0.82 14.19
N ILE A 230 -2.30 -0.46 14.51
CA ILE A 230 -3.37 -1.43 14.29
C ILE A 230 -3.88 -1.85 15.65
N ASP A 231 -5.20 -1.95 15.80
CA ASP A 231 -5.78 -2.48 17.03
C ASP A 231 -5.64 -4.00 17.05
N THR A 232 -4.89 -4.49 18.03
CA THR A 232 -4.44 -5.87 18.11
C THR A 232 -4.45 -6.40 19.53
N GLU A 233 -4.64 -7.70 19.66
CA GLU A 233 -4.58 -8.43 20.94
C GLU A 233 -3.50 -9.52 20.86
N SER A 234 -2.71 -9.68 21.92
CA SER A 234 -1.63 -10.68 21.94
C SER A 234 -2.21 -12.09 22.04
N VAL A 235 -1.80 -12.98 21.13
CA VAL A 235 -2.16 -14.40 21.13
C VAL A 235 -0.89 -15.22 20.97
N GLY A 236 -0.26 -15.58 22.10
CA GLY A 236 1.00 -16.30 22.11
C GLY A 236 2.15 -15.49 21.49
N ALA A 237 2.70 -15.97 20.38
CA ALA A 237 3.86 -15.38 19.70
C ALA A 237 3.52 -14.43 18.55
N ILE A 238 2.24 -14.14 18.35
CA ILE A 238 1.73 -13.25 17.30
C ILE A 238 0.63 -12.36 17.88
N TYR A 239 0.17 -11.39 17.10
CA TYR A 239 -1.02 -10.61 17.45
C TYR A 239 -2.21 -10.99 16.59
N LYS A 240 -3.39 -11.07 17.19
CA LYS A 240 -4.67 -11.13 16.49
C LYS A 240 -5.13 -9.71 16.19
N VAL A 241 -5.50 -9.44 14.94
CA VAL A 241 -6.08 -8.14 14.54
C VAL A 241 -7.57 -8.15 14.85
N LYS A 242 -8.10 -7.07 15.41
CA LYS A 242 -9.52 -7.01 15.80
C LYS A 242 -10.47 -6.97 14.61
N THR A 243 -10.09 -6.31 13.52
CA THR A 243 -10.86 -6.33 12.27
C THR A 243 -10.54 -7.56 11.42
N THR A 244 -11.54 -8.07 10.72
CA THR A 244 -11.40 -9.09 9.66
C THR A 244 -11.49 -8.49 8.25
N SER A 245 -11.81 -7.19 8.15
CA SER A 245 -11.88 -6.45 6.89
C SER A 245 -10.47 -6.10 6.42
N LYS A 246 -10.13 -6.56 5.21
CA LYS A 246 -8.86 -6.21 4.56
C LYS A 246 -8.79 -4.71 4.29
N ASP A 247 -9.90 -4.09 3.90
CA ASP A 247 -9.95 -2.66 3.60
C ASP A 247 -9.73 -1.82 4.87
N ASP A 248 -10.31 -2.20 6.00
CA ASP A 248 -10.10 -1.49 7.27
C ASP A 248 -8.65 -1.64 7.76
N LEU A 249 -8.06 -2.83 7.61
CA LEU A 249 -6.65 -3.06 7.89
C LEU A 249 -5.77 -2.18 7.00
N SER A 250 -6.09 -2.14 5.71
CA SER A 250 -5.39 -1.37 4.67
C SER A 250 -5.48 0.14 4.96
N LEU A 251 -6.62 0.65 5.43
CA LEU A 251 -6.75 2.04 5.89
C LEU A 251 -5.94 2.30 7.16
N SER A 252 -5.96 1.38 8.12
CA SER A 252 -5.26 1.52 9.39
C SER A 252 -3.74 1.55 9.21
N THR A 253 -3.18 0.81 8.25
CA THR A 253 -1.74 0.85 7.93
C THR A 253 -1.32 2.12 7.21
N ARG A 254 -2.23 2.74 6.42
CA ARG A 254 -2.06 4.06 5.80
C ARG A 254 -2.28 5.23 6.79
N GLY A 255 -2.80 4.94 7.98
CA GLY A 255 -2.85 5.90 9.07
C GLY A 255 -1.42 6.29 9.45
N ILE A 256 -1.11 7.58 9.57
CA ILE A 256 0.22 8.00 10.01
C ILE A 256 0.21 8.04 11.54
N SER A 257 1.26 7.55 12.19
CA SER A 257 1.52 7.93 13.59
C SER A 257 1.87 9.42 13.58
N LEU A 258 0.93 10.28 13.97
CA LEU A 258 1.14 11.74 14.09
C LEU A 258 2.40 12.00 14.95
N LYS A 259 3.54 12.25 14.29
CA LYS A 259 4.73 12.77 14.98
C LYS A 259 4.65 14.30 14.98
N PRO A 260 4.96 14.96 16.09
CA PRO A 260 4.93 16.41 16.18
C PRO A 260 5.86 17.06 15.14
N LYS A 261 5.32 18.08 14.48
CA LYS A 261 5.91 18.86 13.38
C LYS A 261 7.25 19.47 13.81
N THR A 262 8.37 18.96 13.29
CA THR A 262 9.71 19.52 13.52
C THR A 262 10.24 20.33 12.34
N ASP A 263 9.67 20.18 11.14
CA ASP A 263 10.01 21.00 9.98
C ASP A 263 8.79 21.31 9.10
N ASN A 264 8.79 22.48 8.45
CA ASN A 264 7.71 22.97 7.59
C ASN A 264 7.55 22.19 6.27
N THR A 265 8.29 21.11 6.06
CA THR A 265 8.19 20.25 4.88
C THR A 265 7.13 19.17 5.08
N GLN A 266 6.05 19.26 4.29
CA GLN A 266 4.98 18.27 4.28
C GLN A 266 5.52 16.90 3.82
N PRO A 267 5.39 15.82 4.62
CA PRO A 267 5.96 14.52 4.29
C PRO A 267 5.32 13.95 3.01
N ILE A 268 6.16 13.35 2.18
CA ILE A 268 5.74 12.54 1.04
C ILE A 268 6.26 11.14 1.29
N GLU A 269 5.35 10.19 1.41
CA GLU A 269 5.62 8.83 1.89
C GLU A 269 5.37 7.84 0.75
N GLU A 270 6.36 7.05 0.40
CA GLU A 270 6.16 5.96 -0.57
C GLU A 270 5.57 4.77 0.17
N PHE A 271 4.48 4.22 -0.37
CA PHE A 271 3.72 3.12 0.20
C PHE A 271 3.65 1.96 -0.81
N PHE A 272 3.66 0.74 -0.30
CA PHE A 272 3.59 -0.46 -1.11
C PHE A 272 2.72 -1.52 -0.42
N GLU A 273 1.74 -2.04 -1.15
CA GLU A 273 0.86 -3.11 -0.69
C GLU A 273 0.99 -4.31 -1.63
N LYS A 274 1.16 -5.50 -1.06
CA LYS A 274 1.18 -6.75 -1.84
C LYS A 274 0.56 -7.89 -1.06
N SER A 275 -0.18 -8.73 -1.76
CA SER A 275 -0.73 -9.95 -1.20
C SER A 275 -0.31 -11.19 -1.97
N LEU A 276 0.04 -12.24 -1.24
CA LEU A 276 0.50 -13.52 -1.77
C LEU A 276 -0.40 -14.64 -1.25
N LYS A 277 -1.00 -15.40 -2.16
CA LYS A 277 -1.79 -16.57 -1.80
C LYS A 277 -0.89 -17.77 -1.51
N VAL A 278 -1.20 -18.50 -0.44
CA VAL A 278 -0.56 -19.76 -0.10
C VAL A 278 -1.40 -20.89 -0.68
N ASN A 279 -0.89 -21.54 -1.72
CA ASN A 279 -1.60 -22.63 -2.39
C ASN A 279 -1.29 -23.96 -1.71
N VAL A 280 -2.31 -24.66 -1.22
CA VAL A 280 -2.20 -25.99 -0.62
C VAL A 280 -2.78 -27.03 -1.58
N ARG A 281 -2.10 -28.17 -1.75
CA ARG A 281 -2.52 -29.30 -2.60
C ARG A 281 -2.50 -30.62 -1.85
#